data_AF-A0A847MDU0-F1
#
_entry.id   AF-A0A847MDU0-F1
#
_cell.length_a   1.000
_cell.length_b   1.000
_cell.length_c   1.000
_cell.angle_alpha   90.00
_cell.angle_beta   90.00
_cell.angle_gamma   90.00
#
_symmetry.space_group_name_H-M   'P 1'
#
loop_
_entity.id
_entity.type
_entity.pdbx_description
1 polymer ?
#
loop_
_entity_poly.entity_id
_entity_poly.type
_entity_poly.pdbx_seq_one_letter_code
_entity_poly.pdbx_strand_id
1 'polypeptide(L)'
;MLIDWYSLTCIFILILNVIRSSIRGFSKEILALTGVVIGLLSALRFHQDLGQFLTNLFHWNSGWMNVISFFIIFIPVVLLFSWVGMFFRKVFKGLDIIWFDAILGFIIGILKGFLWISIITLFILNVSFLEFLNNGIYQSRFYQHFTQPIIIFIDSMVQKIPEFSFLDTYLEKGLNQSDDELIQRYTEEF
;
A
#
# COMPACT_ATOMS: atom_id res chain seq x y z
N MET A 1 27.22 -4.22 -7.66
CA MET A 1 27.33 -5.68 -7.48
C MET A 1 25.95 -6.29 -7.72
N LEU A 2 25.80 -7.60 -7.96
CA LEU A 2 24.47 -8.18 -8.25
C LEU A 2 23.56 -8.27 -7.00
N ILE A 3 24.11 -8.11 -5.79
CA ILE A 3 23.39 -8.21 -4.52
C ILE A 3 23.73 -6.97 -3.69
N ASP A 4 22.91 -5.93 -3.84
CA ASP A 4 22.95 -4.74 -2.99
C ASP A 4 21.94 -4.93 -1.83
N TRP A 5 22.17 -4.25 -0.71
CA TRP A 5 21.33 -4.42 0.50
C TRP A 5 19.84 -4.13 0.21
N TYR A 6 19.55 -3.10 -0.59
CA TYR A 6 18.20 -2.71 -0.97
C TYR A 6 17.48 -3.83 -1.74
N SER A 7 18.18 -4.46 -2.70
CA SER A 7 17.64 -5.58 -3.47
C SER A 7 17.25 -6.74 -2.57
N LEU A 8 18.10 -7.06 -1.58
CA LEU A 8 17.85 -8.15 -0.64
C LEU A 8 16.62 -7.87 0.24
N THR A 9 16.49 -6.63 0.73
CA THR A 9 15.31 -6.19 1.49
C THR A 9 14.03 -6.26 0.64
N CYS A 10 14.06 -5.79 -0.60
CA CYS A 10 12.91 -5.84 -1.51
C CYS A 10 12.48 -7.27 -1.80
N ILE A 11 13.43 -8.15 -2.14
CA ILE A 11 13.17 -9.57 -2.39
C ILE A 11 12.56 -10.22 -1.14
N PHE A 12 13.10 -9.93 0.04
CA PHE A 12 12.57 -10.45 1.30
C PHE A 12 11.12 -10.01 1.54
N ILE A 13 10.81 -8.72 1.39
CA ILE A 13 9.45 -8.18 1.51
C ILE A 13 8.50 -8.84 0.50
N LEU A 14 8.95 -9.01 -0.74
CA LEU A 14 8.15 -9.59 -1.82
C LEU A 14 7.85 -11.06 -1.52
N ILE A 15 8.86 -11.86 -1.15
CA ILE A 15 8.68 -13.27 -0.78
C ILE A 15 7.71 -13.41 0.40
N LEU A 16 7.86 -12.60 1.45
CA LEU A 16 6.95 -12.64 2.59
C LEU A 16 5.50 -12.35 2.20
N ASN A 17 5.28 -11.33 1.36
CA ASN A 17 3.93 -10.98 0.91
C ASN A 17 3.33 -12.05 -0.01
N VAL A 18 4.13 -12.61 -0.91
CA VAL A 18 3.73 -13.68 -1.82
C VAL A 18 3.36 -14.94 -1.07
N ILE A 19 4.22 -15.42 -0.17
CA ILE A 19 3.94 -16.62 0.63
C ILE A 19 2.70 -16.39 1.49
N ARG A 20 2.62 -15.26 2.19
CA ARG A 20 1.48 -14.94 3.04
C ARG A 20 0.17 -14.85 2.25
N SER A 21 0.19 -14.24 1.06
CA SER A 21 -1.00 -14.09 0.22
C SER A 21 -1.40 -15.38 -0.48
N SER A 22 -0.45 -16.22 -0.91
CA SER A 22 -0.74 -17.55 -1.44
C SER A 22 -1.36 -18.45 -0.36
N ILE A 23 -0.83 -18.40 0.87
CA ILE A 23 -1.41 -19.14 2.01
C ILE A 23 -2.79 -18.60 2.38
N ARG A 24 -3.04 -17.30 2.32
CA ARG A 24 -4.35 -16.68 2.61
C ARG A 24 -5.37 -16.85 1.49
N GLY A 25 -4.90 -16.99 0.25
CA GLY A 25 -5.70 -17.18 -0.95
C GLY A 25 -6.28 -15.88 -1.49
N PHE A 26 -6.51 -15.84 -2.81
CA PHE A 26 -7.05 -14.69 -3.53
C PHE A 26 -8.39 -14.23 -2.97
N SER A 27 -9.33 -15.16 -2.77
CA SER A 27 -10.70 -14.85 -2.38
C SER A 27 -10.75 -14.09 -1.07
N LYS A 28 -9.93 -14.49 -0.09
CA LYS A 28 -9.82 -13.79 1.18
C LYS A 28 -9.18 -12.42 1.00
N GLU A 29 -8.14 -12.33 0.18
CA GLU A 29 -7.36 -11.11 0.01
C GLU A 29 -8.14 -10.04 -0.75
N ILE A 30 -8.91 -10.42 -1.78
CA ILE A 30 -9.74 -9.49 -2.54
C ILE A 30 -10.94 -9.01 -1.71
N LEU A 31 -11.61 -9.91 -0.97
CA LEU A 31 -12.70 -9.50 -0.08
C LEU A 31 -12.21 -8.57 1.03
N ALA A 32 -11.02 -8.81 1.59
CA ALA A 32 -10.41 -7.89 2.54
C ALA A 32 -10.12 -6.52 1.92
N LEU A 33 -9.57 -6.46 0.70
CA LEU A 33 -9.33 -5.20 -0.02
C LEU A 33 -10.64 -4.46 -0.32
N THR A 34 -11.65 -5.17 -0.82
CA THR A 34 -12.99 -4.61 -1.07
C THR A 34 -13.59 -4.07 0.23
N GLY A 35 -13.43 -4.78 1.35
CA GLY A 35 -13.84 -4.32 2.67
C GLY A 35 -13.18 -3.01 3.08
N VAL A 36 -11.88 -2.85 2.82
CA VAL A 36 -11.15 -1.59 3.08
C VAL A 36 -11.70 -0.47 2.21
N VAL A 37 -11.89 -0.69 0.90
CA VAL A 37 -12.41 0.34 -0.01
C VAL A 37 -13.84 0.75 0.36
N ILE A 38 -14.73 -0.21 0.53
CA ILE A 38 -16.13 0.05 0.89
C ILE A 38 -16.22 0.67 2.29
N GLY A 39 -15.42 0.18 3.24
CA GLY A 39 -15.34 0.74 4.59
C GLY A 39 -14.89 2.19 4.55
N LEU A 40 -13.86 2.51 3.77
CA LEU A 40 -13.35 3.87 3.62
C LEU A 40 -14.40 4.80 3.01
N LEU A 41 -15.00 4.40 1.88
CA LEU A 41 -16.05 5.19 1.22
C LEU A 41 -17.27 5.41 2.12
N SER A 42 -17.70 4.37 2.85
CA SER A 42 -18.82 4.46 3.78
C SER A 42 -18.49 5.38 4.96
N ALA A 43 -17.30 5.24 5.54
CA ALA A 43 -16.87 6.08 6.65
C ALA A 43 -16.73 7.55 6.20
N LEU A 44 -16.09 7.81 5.06
CA LEU A 44 -16.00 9.17 4.50
C LEU A 44 -17.37 9.78 4.22
N ARG A 45 -18.36 8.98 3.83
CA ARG A 45 -19.72 9.48 3.59
C ARG A 45 -20.52 9.75 4.87
N PHE A 46 -20.45 8.85 5.85
CA PHE A 46 -21.37 8.85 7.00
C PHE A 46 -20.73 9.32 8.32
N HIS A 47 -19.42 9.57 8.36
CA HIS A 47 -18.74 9.98 9.60
C HIS A 47 -19.28 11.28 10.20
N GLN A 48 -19.74 12.23 9.39
CA GLN A 48 -20.28 13.51 9.86
C GLN A 48 -21.64 13.34 10.52
N ASP A 49 -22.55 12.59 9.89
CA ASP A 49 -23.90 12.31 10.41
C ASP A 49 -23.82 11.57 11.75
N LEU A 50 -22.99 10.53 11.81
CA LEU A 50 -22.78 9.74 13.02
C LEU A 50 -22.04 10.57 14.08
N GLY A 51 -21.05 11.37 13.68
CA GLY A 51 -20.29 12.23 14.59
C GLY A 51 -21.15 13.29 15.26
N GLN A 52 -22.06 13.92 14.52
CA GLN A 52 -23.01 14.87 15.09
C GLN A 52 -23.97 14.20 16.07
N PHE A 53 -24.46 13.00 15.76
CA PHE A 53 -25.30 12.21 16.67
C PHE A 53 -24.56 11.90 17.99
N LEU A 54 -23.31 11.43 17.92
CA LEU A 54 -22.52 11.16 19.12
C LEU A 54 -22.16 12.44 19.88
N THR A 55 -21.92 13.57 19.19
CA THR A 55 -21.66 14.86 19.84
C THR A 55 -22.86 15.32 20.66
N ASN A 56 -24.07 15.15 20.13
CA ASN A 56 -25.29 15.49 20.86
C ASN A 56 -25.53 14.57 22.07
N LEU A 57 -25.07 13.32 22.00
CA LEU A 57 -25.23 12.35 23.08
C LEU A 57 -24.21 12.56 24.22
N PHE A 58 -22.95 12.81 23.88
CA PHE A 58 -21.83 12.89 24.84
C PHE A 58 -21.38 14.32 25.16
N HIS A 59 -21.97 15.34 24.52
CA HIS A 59 -21.63 16.77 24.66
C HIS A 59 -20.12 17.07 24.50
N TRP A 60 -19.45 16.37 23.58
CA TRP A 60 -18.01 16.52 23.33
C TRP A 60 -17.74 17.18 21.97
N ASN A 61 -16.47 17.43 21.66
CA ASN A 61 -16.02 18.22 20.52
C ASN A 61 -16.35 17.50 19.21
N SER A 62 -17.06 18.19 18.32
CA SER A 62 -17.51 17.65 17.04
C SER A 62 -16.38 17.16 16.14
N GLY A 63 -15.22 17.81 16.16
CA GLY A 63 -14.06 17.39 15.37
C GLY A 63 -13.55 16.01 15.78
N TRP A 64 -13.35 15.79 17.08
CA TRP A 64 -12.93 14.48 17.60
C TRP A 64 -14.00 13.41 17.40
N MET A 65 -15.27 13.78 17.53
CA MET A 65 -16.37 12.83 17.39
C MET A 65 -16.57 12.36 15.95
N ASN A 66 -16.32 13.22 14.97
CA ASN A 66 -16.31 12.84 13.55
C ASN A 66 -15.20 11.82 13.24
N VAL A 67 -14.01 11.99 13.83
CA VAL A 67 -12.90 11.02 13.68
C VAL A 67 -13.25 9.69 14.32
N ILE A 68 -13.79 9.70 15.54
CA ILE A 68 -14.23 8.47 16.23
C ILE A 68 -15.31 7.77 15.40
N SER A 69 -16.25 8.53 14.85
CA SER A 69 -17.34 8.02 14.02
C SER A 69 -16.85 7.38 12.73
N PHE A 70 -15.82 7.95 12.11
CA PHE A 70 -15.13 7.34 10.98
C PHE A 70 -14.65 5.92 11.35
N PHE A 71 -13.96 5.74 12.47
CA PHE A 71 -13.47 4.43 12.91
C PHE A 71 -14.60 3.47 13.30
N ILE A 72 -15.66 3.97 13.93
CA ILE A 72 -16.86 3.18 14.28
C ILE A 72 -17.54 2.62 13.03
N ILE A 73 -17.50 3.33 11.89
CA ILE A 73 -18.05 2.84 10.63
C ILE A 73 -17.04 1.95 9.90
N PHE A 74 -15.78 2.40 9.80
CA PHE A 74 -14.74 1.74 9.02
C PHE A 74 -14.42 0.35 9.56
N ILE A 75 -14.15 0.22 10.87
CA ILE A 75 -13.66 -1.03 11.46
C ILE A 75 -14.67 -2.17 11.29
N PRO A 76 -15.96 -2.02 11.64
CA PRO A 76 -16.93 -3.09 11.46
C PRO A 76 -17.08 -3.52 10.02
N VAL A 77 -17.10 -2.59 9.05
CA VAL A 77 -17.21 -2.92 7.63
C VAL A 77 -16.02 -3.77 7.17
N VAL A 78 -14.79 -3.36 7.49
CA VAL A 78 -13.59 -4.14 7.15
C VAL A 78 -13.61 -5.52 7.80
N LEU A 79 -14.04 -5.60 9.07
CA LEU A 79 -14.15 -6.87 9.78
C LEU A 79 -15.19 -7.80 9.15
N LEU A 80 -16.37 -7.27 8.78
CA LEU A 80 -17.43 -8.03 8.13
C LEU A 80 -16.94 -8.65 6.82
N PHE A 81 -16.34 -7.84 5.94
CA PHE A 81 -15.81 -8.33 4.66
C PHE A 81 -14.66 -9.33 4.84
N SER A 82 -13.78 -9.08 5.81
CA SER A 82 -12.71 -10.02 6.17
C SER A 82 -13.26 -11.36 6.66
N TRP A 83 -14.37 -11.33 7.41
CA TRP A 83 -15.04 -12.53 7.91
C TRP A 83 -15.72 -13.30 6.78
N VAL A 84 -16.40 -12.61 5.87
CA VAL A 84 -16.98 -13.18 4.64
C VAL A 84 -15.88 -13.84 3.80
N GLY A 85 -14.71 -13.22 3.66
CA GLY A 85 -13.55 -13.82 2.97
C GLY A 85 -13.11 -15.16 3.55
N MET A 86 -13.23 -15.34 4.87
CA MET A 86 -12.93 -16.62 5.51
C MET A 86 -13.99 -17.69 5.21
N PHE A 87 -15.26 -17.30 5.07
CA PHE A 87 -16.33 -18.21 4.68
C PHE A 87 -16.17 -18.68 3.23
N PHE A 88 -15.89 -17.77 2.30
CA PHE A 88 -15.63 -18.12 0.90
C PHE A 88 -14.51 -19.14 0.76
N ARG A 89 -13.42 -18.98 1.51
CA ARG A 89 -12.33 -19.95 1.49
C ARG A 89 -12.74 -21.35 1.97
N LYS A 90 -13.68 -21.45 2.91
CA LYS A 90 -14.23 -22.77 3.32
C LYS A 90 -15.07 -23.39 2.19
N VAL A 91 -15.82 -22.59 1.45
CA VAL A 91 -16.59 -23.07 0.29
C VAL A 91 -15.65 -23.59 -0.80
N PHE A 92 -14.61 -22.85 -1.16
CA PHE A 92 -13.62 -23.30 -2.15
C PHE A 92 -12.84 -24.54 -1.73
N LYS A 93 -12.66 -24.77 -0.42
CA LYS A 93 -12.10 -26.03 0.08
C LYS A 93 -12.97 -27.25 -0.25
N GLY A 94 -14.29 -27.09 -0.30
CA GLY A 94 -15.19 -28.17 -0.69
C GLY A 94 -15.23 -28.44 -2.19
N LEU A 95 -14.62 -27.58 -3.01
CA LEU A 95 -14.65 -27.66 -4.47
C LEU A 95 -13.32 -28.15 -5.08
N ASP A 96 -12.30 -28.46 -4.27
CA ASP A 96 -10.92 -28.76 -4.71
C ASP A 96 -10.23 -27.65 -5.54
N ILE A 97 -10.82 -26.45 -5.66
CA ILE A 97 -10.27 -25.31 -6.41
C ILE A 97 -9.24 -24.50 -5.57
N ILE A 98 -8.80 -25.04 -4.43
CA ILE A 98 -7.89 -24.38 -3.48
C ILE A 98 -6.57 -23.96 -4.15
N TRP A 99 -6.05 -24.79 -5.05
CA TRP A 99 -4.81 -24.50 -5.76
C TRP A 99 -4.93 -23.27 -6.68
N PHE A 100 -6.06 -23.10 -7.36
CA PHE A 100 -6.31 -21.93 -8.19
C PHE A 100 -6.44 -20.65 -7.35
N ASP A 101 -7.14 -20.71 -6.22
CA ASP A 101 -7.23 -19.61 -5.25
C ASP A 101 -5.85 -19.22 -4.68
N ALA A 102 -4.95 -20.20 -4.50
CA ALA A 102 -3.59 -19.98 -4.04
C ALA A 102 -2.69 -19.33 -5.11
N ILE A 103 -2.86 -19.67 -6.40
CA ILE A 103 -2.14 -19.04 -7.52
C ILE A 103 -2.58 -17.59 -7.71
N LEU A 104 -3.89 -17.33 -7.71
CA LEU A 104 -4.37 -15.96 -7.76
C LEU A 104 -3.89 -15.17 -6.52
N GLY A 105 -3.81 -15.84 -5.35
CA GLY A 105 -3.24 -15.26 -4.13
C GLY A 105 -1.76 -14.92 -4.27
N PHE A 106 -1.00 -15.72 -5.02
CA PHE A 106 0.40 -15.44 -5.36
C PHE A 106 0.52 -14.14 -6.18
N ILE A 107 -0.31 -13.96 -7.21
CA ILE A 107 -0.31 -12.74 -8.05
C ILE A 107 -0.66 -11.51 -7.21
N ILE A 108 -1.70 -11.59 -6.38
CA ILE A 108 -2.06 -10.50 -5.46
C ILE A 108 -0.93 -10.21 -4.47
N GLY A 109 -0.22 -11.24 -4.00
CA GLY A 109 0.93 -11.09 -3.11
C GLY A 109 2.09 -10.35 -3.76
N ILE A 110 2.36 -10.59 -5.05
CA ILE A 110 3.34 -9.83 -5.83
C ILE A 110 2.92 -8.36 -5.89
N LEU A 111 1.67 -8.10 -6.29
CA LEU A 111 1.15 -6.73 -6.42
C LEU A 111 1.22 -5.97 -5.09
N LYS A 112 0.78 -6.58 -3.99
CA LYS A 112 0.89 -6.00 -2.64
C LYS A 112 2.34 -5.82 -2.20
N GLY A 113 3.22 -6.76 -2.55
CA GLY A 113 4.64 -6.67 -2.26
C GLY A 113 5.26 -5.42 -2.90
N PHE A 114 4.97 -5.17 -4.18
CA PHE A 114 5.43 -3.96 -4.87
C PHE A 114 4.84 -2.67 -4.30
N LEU A 115 3.56 -2.68 -3.91
CA LEU A 115 2.96 -1.54 -3.20
C LEU A 115 3.71 -1.23 -1.90
N TRP A 116 3.99 -2.25 -1.07
CA TRP A 116 4.76 -2.08 0.16
C TRP A 116 6.18 -1.58 -0.11
N ILE A 117 6.87 -2.13 -1.11
CA ILE A 117 8.21 -1.68 -1.51
C ILE A 117 8.18 -0.21 -1.91
N SER A 118 7.18 0.22 -2.69
CA SER A 118 7.06 1.60 -3.15
C SER A 118 6.83 2.56 -1.97
N ILE A 119 5.90 2.22 -1.08
CA ILE A 119 5.61 3.03 0.13
C ILE A 119 6.86 3.15 1.01
N ILE A 120 7.55 2.03 1.30
CA ILE A 120 8.74 2.02 2.14
C ILE A 120 9.88 2.80 1.49
N THR A 121 10.08 2.64 0.17
CA THR A 121 11.12 3.35 -0.56
C THR A 121 10.88 4.85 -0.54
N LEU A 122 9.67 5.30 -0.89
CA LEU A 122 9.31 6.72 -0.82
C LEU A 122 9.46 7.28 0.59
N PHE A 123 9.07 6.51 1.61
CA PHE A 123 9.27 6.91 3.00
C PHE A 123 10.74 7.12 3.34
N ILE A 124 11.63 6.20 2.95
CA ILE A 124 13.07 6.32 3.20
C ILE A 124 13.64 7.55 2.48
N LEU A 125 13.32 7.73 1.19
CA LEU A 125 13.84 8.85 0.39
C LEU A 125 13.38 10.22 0.92
N ASN A 126 12.18 10.29 1.48
CA ASN A 126 11.62 11.56 1.96
C ASN A 126 12.08 11.95 3.37
N VAL A 127 12.51 10.99 4.19
CA VAL A 127 12.90 11.22 5.59
C VAL A 127 14.37 11.64 5.67
N SER A 128 14.63 12.89 6.05
CA SER A 128 15.98 13.46 6.14
C SER A 128 16.94 12.66 7.03
N PHE A 129 16.44 12.00 8.08
CA PHE A 129 17.28 11.16 8.94
C PHE A 129 17.86 9.93 8.21
N LEU A 130 17.18 9.46 7.16
CA LEU A 130 17.54 8.26 6.41
C LEU A 130 18.26 8.56 5.10
N GLU A 131 18.61 9.82 4.84
CA GLU A 131 19.23 10.28 3.59
C GLU A 131 20.54 9.55 3.27
N PHE A 132 21.27 9.08 4.29
CA PHE A 132 22.47 8.25 4.11
C PHE A 132 22.22 6.91 3.38
N LEU A 133 20.96 6.44 3.33
CA LEU A 133 20.56 5.22 2.61
C LEU A 133 20.23 5.48 1.15
N ASN A 134 19.98 6.74 0.75
CA ASN A 134 19.46 7.11 -0.56
C ASN A 134 20.38 6.62 -1.69
N ASN A 135 21.68 6.89 -1.58
CA ASN A 135 22.68 6.46 -2.57
C ASN A 135 22.62 4.94 -2.81
N GLY A 136 22.41 4.15 -1.74
CA GLY A 136 22.30 2.69 -1.83
C GLY A 136 21.00 2.20 -2.49
N ILE A 137 19.95 3.01 -2.44
CA ILE A 137 18.67 2.74 -3.12
C ILE A 137 18.80 3.07 -4.61
N TYR A 138 19.29 4.26 -4.96
CA TYR A 138 19.38 4.72 -6.35
C TYR A 138 20.40 3.91 -7.18
N GLN A 139 21.48 3.47 -6.56
CA GLN A 139 22.47 2.60 -7.20
C GLN A 139 21.95 1.17 -7.43
N SER A 140 20.89 0.76 -6.72
CA SER A 140 20.35 -0.58 -6.84
C SER A 140 19.69 -0.79 -8.20
N ARG A 141 20.11 -1.85 -8.90
CA ARG A 141 19.45 -2.27 -10.15
C ARG A 141 17.97 -2.59 -9.95
N PHE A 142 17.58 -3.07 -8.77
CA PHE A 142 16.19 -3.40 -8.47
C PHE A 142 15.33 -2.13 -8.42
N TYR A 143 15.87 -1.06 -7.82
CA TYR A 143 15.21 0.24 -7.82
C TYR A 143 14.98 0.73 -9.25
N GLN A 144 16.03 0.76 -10.07
CA GLN A 144 15.96 1.28 -11.44
C GLN A 144 15.00 0.48 -12.35
N HIS A 145 15.04 -0.85 -12.29
CA HIS A 145 14.27 -1.69 -13.21
C HIS A 145 12.83 -1.97 -12.74
N PHE A 146 12.59 -1.99 -11.43
CA PHE A 146 11.29 -2.38 -10.88
C PHE A 146 10.65 -1.25 -10.09
N THR A 147 11.34 -0.68 -9.10
CA THR A 147 10.70 0.28 -8.19
C THR A 147 10.41 1.63 -8.87
N GLN A 148 11.35 2.19 -9.64
CA GLN A 148 11.21 3.50 -10.28
C GLN A 148 10.05 3.54 -11.29
N PRO A 149 9.88 2.58 -12.23
CA PRO A 149 8.72 2.55 -13.11
C PRO A 149 7.39 2.48 -12.35
N ILE A 150 7.36 1.78 -11.21
CA ILE A 150 6.16 1.69 -10.36
C ILE A 150 5.86 3.03 -9.68
N ILE A 151 6.89 3.73 -9.18
CA ILE A 151 6.72 5.07 -8.58
C ILE A 151 6.19 6.05 -9.63
N ILE A 152 6.74 6.05 -10.85
CA ILE A 152 6.25 6.89 -11.96
C ILE A 152 4.81 6.54 -12.33
N PHE A 153 4.47 5.24 -12.36
CA PHE A 153 3.09 4.82 -12.59
C PHE A 153 2.15 5.33 -11.48
N ILE A 154 2.56 5.25 -10.21
CA ILE A 154 1.79 5.78 -9.08
C ILE A 154 1.59 7.29 -9.23
N ASP A 155 2.65 8.04 -9.55
CA ASP A 155 2.57 9.49 -9.80
C ASP A 155 1.55 9.82 -10.90
N SER A 156 1.60 9.11 -12.02
CA SER A 156 0.63 9.29 -13.11
C SER A 156 -0.82 8.97 -12.73
N MET A 157 -1.04 8.11 -11.72
CA MET A 157 -2.36 7.80 -11.19
C MET A 157 -2.83 8.87 -10.19
N VAL A 158 -1.91 9.35 -9.35
CA VAL A 158 -2.17 10.39 -8.36
C VAL A 158 -2.59 11.69 -9.05
N GLN A 159 -1.88 12.11 -10.10
CA GLN A 159 -2.21 13.33 -10.86
C GLN A 159 -3.61 13.32 -11.48
N LYS A 160 -4.19 12.13 -11.73
CA LYS A 160 -5.53 11.98 -12.31
C LYS A 160 -6.64 12.06 -11.27
N ILE A 161 -6.31 11.94 -9.98
CA ILE A 161 -7.26 11.83 -8.89
C ILE A 161 -6.94 12.94 -7.87
N PRO A 162 -7.67 14.08 -7.90
CA PRO A 162 -7.33 15.26 -7.10
C PRO A 162 -7.33 15.00 -5.59
N GLU A 163 -8.05 13.98 -5.12
CA GLU A 163 -8.06 13.50 -3.74
C GLU A 163 -6.68 12.98 -3.26
N PHE A 164 -5.77 12.61 -4.15
CA PHE A 164 -4.44 12.11 -3.81
C PHE A 164 -3.32 13.17 -3.89
N SER A 165 -3.65 14.43 -4.17
CA SER A 165 -2.68 15.55 -4.28
C SER A 165 -1.70 15.71 -3.10
N PHE A 166 -2.05 15.20 -1.90
CA PHE A 166 -1.12 15.19 -0.77
C PHE A 166 0.13 14.31 -1.00
N LEU A 167 0.08 13.38 -1.95
CA LEU A 167 1.19 12.49 -2.31
C LEU A 167 2.21 13.17 -3.24
N ASP A 168 1.82 14.24 -3.93
CA ASP A 168 2.67 14.93 -4.91
C ASP A 168 4.00 15.36 -4.27
N THR A 169 3.94 15.95 -3.08
CA THR A 169 5.13 16.36 -2.30
C THR A 169 6.11 15.21 -2.04
N TYR A 170 5.60 13.99 -1.82
CA TYR A 170 6.43 12.82 -1.53
C TYR A 170 6.98 12.17 -2.79
N LEU A 171 6.21 12.19 -3.87
CA LEU A 171 6.59 11.64 -5.16
C LEU A 171 7.62 12.52 -5.85
N GLU A 172 7.39 13.84 -5.88
CA GLU A 172 8.29 14.82 -6.49
C GLU A 172 9.69 14.81 -5.85
N LYS A 173 9.74 14.82 -4.51
CA LYS A 173 11.03 14.73 -3.80
C LYS A 173 11.76 13.42 -4.07
N GLY A 174 11.04 12.30 -4.11
CA GLY A 174 11.61 10.97 -4.38
C GLY A 174 12.07 10.77 -5.83
N LEU A 175 11.42 11.44 -6.80
CA LEU A 175 11.77 11.36 -8.23
C LEU A 175 12.92 12.32 -8.58
N ASN A 176 12.89 13.58 -8.12
CA ASN A 176 13.93 14.56 -8.44
C ASN A 176 15.31 14.13 -7.92
N GLN A 177 15.39 13.63 -6.67
CA GLN A 177 16.64 13.10 -6.13
C GLN A 177 17.14 11.86 -6.90
N SER A 178 16.24 11.09 -7.53
CA SER A 178 16.61 9.95 -8.35
C SER A 178 17.29 10.37 -9.65
N ASP A 179 16.80 11.44 -10.27
CA ASP A 179 17.33 11.93 -11.54
C ASP A 179 18.69 12.62 -11.35
N ASP A 180 18.87 13.40 -10.28
CA ASP A 180 20.13 14.07 -9.95
C ASP A 180 21.28 13.07 -9.75
N GLU A 181 21.05 11.98 -9.02
CA GLU A 181 22.07 10.94 -8.80
C GLU A 181 22.36 10.09 -10.05
N LEU A 182 21.35 9.84 -10.90
CA LEU A 182 21.56 9.18 -12.19
C LEU A 182 22.45 10.04 -13.09
N ILE A 183 22.19 11.35 -13.17
CA ILE A 183 22.99 12.30 -13.96
C ILE A 183 24.42 12.38 -13.43
N GLN A 184 24.61 12.43 -12.11
CA GLN A 184 25.94 12.43 -11.51
C GLN A 184 26.72 11.16 -11.87
N ARG A 185 26.08 9.99 -11.84
CA ARG A 185 26.69 8.73 -12.26
C ARG A 185 27.11 8.74 -13.74
N TYR A 186 26.24 9.21 -14.64
CA TYR A 186 26.60 9.31 -16.05
C TYR A 186 27.74 10.31 -16.28
N THR A 187 27.89 11.32 -15.42
CA THR A 187 28.97 12.31 -15.52
C THR A 187 30.29 11.78 -14.94
N GLU A 188 30.25 10.90 -13.93
CA GLU A 188 31.43 10.25 -13.33
C GLU A 188 31.95 9.05 -14.14
N GLU A 189 31.16 8.50 -15.07
CA GLU A 189 31.59 7.44 -16.00
C GLU A 189 32.30 7.95 -17.27
N PHE A 190 32.47 9.28 -17.44
CA PHE A 190 33.24 9.94 -18.53
C PHE A 190 34.39 10.80 -18.00
#